data_AF-A0A9X3X6W4-F1
#
_entry.id   AF-A0A9X3X6W4-F1
#
_cell.length_a   1.000
_cell.length_b   1.000
_cell.length_c   1.000
_cell.angle_alpha   90.00
_cell.angle_beta   90.00
_cell.angle_gamma   90.00
#
_symmetry.space_group_name_H-M   'P 1'
#
loop_
_entity.id
_entity.type
_entity.pdbx_description
1 polymer ?
#
loop_
_entity_poly.entity_id
_entity_poly.type
_entity_poly.pdbx_seq_one_letter_code
_entity_poly.pdbx_strand_id
1 'polypeptide(L)'
;MTSAPATYTWSYLLQVVPLPTPEQAALYAIDVPPGELIERGTRIRSEKILTDLVRIGGIAAEFWPKTTLAQRKLLLGFSDALLRVFVHAGKKLADLVEQRNLSVEGRERNRAAAVAIAETTYAEGMAERERLATTLEGVADHAPGLAERVDKARSRVVDAQTLATSLAALVALARDLVAEGGSKVALQLFDGGLTAEDLDESEALAGRVKSTSEKAAGARTQGGVTQAELDLQDGICLAYMERVMKVWNRAHEQDPSIPQLLPITTRRLLGTTRRRAAPTEPA
;
A
#
# COMPACT_ATOMS: atom_id res chain seq x y z
N MET A 1 -27.31 10.42 0.25
CA MET A 1 -27.69 10.21 -1.16
C MET A 1 -27.34 8.79 -1.52
N THR A 2 -28.33 7.91 -1.55
CA THR A 2 -28.18 6.49 -1.88
C THR A 2 -27.89 6.35 -3.37
N SER A 3 -26.68 5.87 -3.71
CA SER A 3 -26.33 5.55 -5.09
C SER A 3 -27.26 4.46 -5.60
N ALA A 4 -27.90 4.68 -6.75
CA ALA A 4 -28.57 3.60 -7.47
C ALA A 4 -27.58 2.44 -7.72
N PRO A 5 -28.02 1.17 -7.68
CA PRO A 5 -27.16 0.04 -7.96
C PRO A 5 -26.56 0.17 -9.37
N ALA A 6 -25.28 -0.16 -9.51
CA ALA A 6 -24.62 -0.14 -10.82
C ALA A 6 -25.30 -1.17 -11.75
N THR A 7 -25.77 -0.70 -12.92
CA THR A 7 -26.49 -1.54 -13.91
C THR A 7 -25.64 -2.70 -14.43
N TYR A 8 -24.31 -2.56 -14.45
CA TYR A 8 -23.36 -3.59 -14.90
C TYR A 8 -22.31 -3.85 -13.82
N THR A 9 -21.83 -5.08 -13.74
CA THR A 9 -20.79 -5.51 -12.79
C THR A 9 -19.71 -6.33 -13.49
N TRP A 10 -18.52 -6.47 -12.87
CA TRP A 10 -17.48 -7.37 -13.39
C TRP A 10 -17.96 -8.82 -13.48
N SER A 11 -18.73 -9.29 -12.50
CA SER A 11 -19.30 -10.65 -12.52
C SER A 11 -20.17 -10.87 -13.76
N TYR A 12 -21.07 -9.94 -14.06
CA TYR A 12 -21.87 -9.97 -15.28
C TYR A 12 -20.99 -9.99 -16.53
N LEU A 13 -20.02 -9.05 -16.63
CA LEU A 13 -19.18 -8.93 -17.82
C LEU A 13 -18.35 -10.18 -18.11
N LEU A 14 -17.78 -10.81 -17.08
CA LEU A 14 -16.96 -12.00 -17.26
C LEU A 14 -17.79 -13.25 -17.61
N GLN A 15 -19.09 -13.24 -17.31
CA GLN A 15 -20.00 -14.29 -17.76
C GLN A 15 -20.35 -14.16 -19.25
N VAL A 16 -20.53 -12.92 -19.75
CA VAL A 16 -21.00 -12.67 -21.12
C VAL A 16 -19.89 -12.37 -22.12
N VAL A 17 -18.70 -11.94 -21.66
CA VAL A 17 -17.52 -11.66 -22.49
C VAL A 17 -16.40 -12.65 -22.14
N PRO A 18 -16.14 -13.66 -23.00
CA PRO A 18 -15.13 -14.67 -22.70
C PRO A 18 -13.72 -14.08 -22.75
N LEU A 19 -12.75 -14.81 -22.20
CA LEU A 19 -11.34 -14.45 -22.30
C LEU A 19 -10.94 -14.33 -23.79
N PRO A 20 -10.13 -13.33 -24.18
CA PRO A 20 -9.54 -13.28 -25.51
C PRO A 20 -8.53 -14.43 -25.67
N THR A 21 -8.43 -14.99 -26.88
CA THR A 21 -7.33 -15.92 -27.19
C THR A 21 -6.00 -15.16 -27.25
N PRO A 22 -4.84 -15.84 -27.13
CA PRO A 22 -3.53 -15.19 -27.25
C PRO A 22 -3.38 -14.41 -28.58
N GLU A 23 -3.90 -14.95 -29.67
CA GLU A 23 -3.86 -14.30 -30.99
C GLU A 23 -4.72 -13.04 -31.03
N GLN A 24 -5.90 -13.06 -30.39
CA GLN A 24 -6.76 -11.89 -30.27
C GLN A 24 -6.12 -10.81 -29.39
N ALA A 25 -5.47 -11.21 -28.29
CA ALA A 25 -4.75 -10.30 -27.42
C ALA A 25 -3.56 -9.66 -28.13
N ALA A 26 -2.80 -10.43 -28.92
CA ALA A 26 -1.70 -9.92 -29.74
C ALA A 26 -2.20 -8.97 -30.86
N LEU A 27 -3.29 -9.33 -31.54
CA LEU A 27 -3.87 -8.51 -32.62
C LEU A 27 -4.32 -7.12 -32.15
N TYR A 28 -4.82 -7.02 -30.92
CA TYR A 28 -5.28 -5.76 -30.35
C TYR A 28 -4.30 -5.17 -29.34
N ALA A 29 -3.08 -5.69 -29.24
CA ALA A 29 -2.05 -5.13 -28.38
C ALA A 29 -1.84 -3.63 -28.70
N ILE A 30 -1.54 -2.86 -27.66
CA ILE A 30 -1.31 -1.44 -27.79
C ILE A 30 0.18 -1.23 -28.08
N ASP A 31 0.49 -0.77 -29.28
CA ASP A 31 1.87 -0.49 -29.73
C ASP A 31 2.42 0.87 -29.24
N VAL A 32 1.76 1.47 -28.25
CA VAL A 32 2.20 2.73 -27.62
C VAL A 32 3.34 2.41 -26.64
N PRO A 33 4.44 3.18 -26.64
CA PRO A 33 5.54 2.97 -25.71
C PRO A 33 5.09 2.94 -24.24
N PRO A 34 5.61 2.04 -23.40
CA PRO A 34 5.20 1.93 -21.99
C PRO A 34 5.31 3.24 -21.21
N GLY A 35 6.31 4.08 -21.50
CA GLY A 35 6.48 5.38 -20.84
C GLY A 35 5.31 6.34 -21.08
N GLU A 36 4.77 6.38 -22.30
CA GLU A 36 3.60 7.21 -22.63
C GLU A 36 2.32 6.67 -21.97
N LEU A 37 2.18 5.35 -21.88
CA LEU A 37 1.06 4.73 -21.19
C LEU A 37 1.10 5.03 -19.68
N ILE A 38 2.27 4.94 -19.04
CA ILE A 38 2.47 5.34 -17.64
C ILE A 38 2.11 6.82 -17.45
N GLU A 39 2.65 7.71 -18.29
CA GLU A 39 2.35 9.15 -18.19
C GLU A 39 0.84 9.42 -18.29
N ARG A 40 0.15 8.71 -19.18
CA ARG A 40 -1.30 8.78 -19.32
C ARG A 40 -2.04 8.25 -18.08
N GLY A 41 -1.59 7.14 -17.51
CA GLY A 41 -2.21 6.51 -16.34
C GLY A 41 -2.12 7.34 -15.07
N THR A 42 -0.99 8.01 -14.83
CA THR A 42 -0.79 8.86 -13.63
C THR A 42 -1.83 9.99 -13.48
N ARG A 43 -2.55 10.34 -14.54
CA ARG A 43 -3.49 11.48 -14.57
C ARG A 43 -4.84 11.18 -13.91
N ILE A 44 -5.13 9.93 -13.54
CA ILE A 44 -6.41 9.54 -12.94
C ILE A 44 -6.26 8.32 -12.04
N ARG A 45 -7.11 8.22 -11.02
CA ARG A 45 -7.14 7.04 -10.15
C ARG A 45 -7.81 5.85 -10.85
N SER A 46 -7.25 4.66 -10.68
CA SER A 46 -7.70 3.41 -11.29
C SER A 46 -9.19 3.12 -11.06
N GLU A 47 -9.74 3.42 -9.87
CA GLU A 47 -11.16 3.15 -9.57
C GLU A 47 -12.12 3.97 -10.44
N LYS A 48 -11.69 5.17 -10.86
CA LYS A 48 -12.48 5.99 -11.79
C LYS A 48 -12.50 5.34 -13.17
N ILE A 49 -11.38 4.80 -13.64
CA ILE A 49 -11.30 4.10 -14.92
C ILE A 49 -12.19 2.84 -14.87
N LEU A 50 -12.06 2.03 -13.81
CA LEU A 50 -12.85 0.82 -13.60
C LEU A 50 -14.37 1.07 -13.63
N THR A 51 -14.82 2.17 -13.03
CA THR A 51 -16.26 2.55 -13.05
C THR A 51 -16.78 2.73 -14.47
N ASP A 52 -16.06 3.49 -15.30
CA ASP A 52 -16.48 3.71 -16.68
C ASP A 52 -16.25 2.49 -17.56
N LEU A 53 -15.18 1.71 -17.34
CA LEU A 53 -14.89 0.47 -18.05
C LEU A 53 -16.04 -0.54 -17.92
N VAL A 54 -16.50 -0.81 -16.69
CA VAL A 54 -17.58 -1.76 -16.44
C VAL A 54 -18.85 -1.33 -17.15
N ARG A 55 -19.18 -0.03 -17.09
CA ARG A 55 -20.39 0.50 -17.71
C ARG A 55 -20.31 0.47 -19.24
N ILE A 56 -19.21 0.94 -19.81
CA ILE A 56 -18.99 1.00 -21.27
C ILE A 56 -18.93 -0.42 -21.84
N GLY A 57 -18.18 -1.31 -21.19
CA GLY A 57 -18.12 -2.73 -21.56
C GLY A 57 -19.48 -3.40 -21.48
N GLY A 58 -20.28 -3.09 -20.44
CA GLY A 58 -21.62 -3.65 -20.26
C GLY A 58 -22.57 -3.27 -21.38
N ILE A 59 -22.62 -1.98 -21.72
CA ILE A 59 -23.42 -1.47 -22.85
C ILE A 59 -22.98 -2.15 -24.16
N ALA A 60 -21.66 -2.25 -24.39
CA ALA A 60 -21.14 -2.85 -25.61
C ALA A 60 -21.44 -4.35 -25.71
N ALA A 61 -21.26 -5.10 -24.60
CA ALA A 61 -21.53 -6.53 -24.53
C ALA A 61 -23.01 -6.88 -24.69
N GLU A 62 -23.90 -6.01 -24.19
CA GLU A 62 -25.34 -6.21 -24.34
C GLU A 62 -25.84 -5.90 -25.76
N PHE A 63 -25.29 -4.87 -26.39
CA PHE A 63 -25.76 -4.39 -27.70
C PHE A 63 -25.12 -5.15 -28.88
N TRP A 64 -23.82 -5.42 -28.83
CA TRP A 64 -23.06 -5.99 -29.96
C TRP A 64 -23.60 -7.32 -30.52
N PRO A 65 -24.09 -8.28 -29.71
CA PRO A 65 -24.69 -9.50 -30.24
C PRO A 65 -25.98 -9.25 -31.04
N LYS A 66 -26.70 -8.16 -30.74
CA LYS A 66 -28.01 -7.81 -31.29
C LYS A 66 -27.94 -6.90 -32.52
N THR A 67 -26.74 -6.46 -32.91
CA THR A 67 -26.56 -5.50 -34.01
C THR A 67 -27.01 -6.06 -35.35
N THR A 68 -27.73 -5.26 -36.11
CA THR A 68 -28.06 -5.54 -37.52
C THR A 68 -26.82 -5.41 -38.42
N LEU A 69 -26.90 -5.94 -39.65
CA LEU A 69 -25.81 -5.79 -40.64
C LEU A 69 -25.47 -4.31 -40.92
N ALA A 70 -26.49 -3.44 -40.97
CA ALA A 70 -26.30 -2.00 -41.19
C ALA A 70 -25.52 -1.36 -40.04
N GLN A 71 -25.90 -1.65 -38.79
CA GLN A 71 -25.20 -1.15 -37.60
C GLN A 71 -23.76 -1.68 -37.52
N ARG A 72 -23.53 -2.95 -37.87
CA ARG A 72 -22.16 -3.53 -37.93
C ARG A 72 -21.27 -2.80 -38.94
N LYS A 73 -21.83 -2.35 -40.08
CA LYS A 73 -21.08 -1.54 -41.06
C LYS A 73 -20.70 -0.17 -40.51
N LEU A 74 -21.56 0.45 -39.69
CA LEU A 74 -21.26 1.74 -39.05
C LEU A 74 -20.24 1.61 -37.92
N LEU A 75 -20.23 0.46 -37.21
CA LEU A 75 -19.26 0.12 -36.16
C LEU A 75 -17.94 -0.44 -36.72
N LEU A 76 -17.54 -0.01 -37.93
CA LEU A 76 -16.28 -0.43 -38.55
C LEU A 76 -15.09 -0.09 -37.63
N GLY A 77 -14.27 -1.10 -37.32
CA GLY A 77 -13.15 -0.96 -36.38
C GLY A 77 -13.45 -1.46 -34.97
N PHE A 78 -14.69 -1.85 -34.68
CA PHE A 78 -15.06 -2.61 -33.48
C PHE A 78 -15.32 -4.09 -33.82
N SER A 79 -15.00 -4.99 -32.90
CA SER A 79 -15.13 -6.44 -33.08
C SER A 79 -15.36 -7.14 -31.74
N ASP A 80 -15.77 -8.41 -31.79
CA ASP A 80 -15.87 -9.26 -30.59
C ASP A 80 -14.50 -9.41 -29.90
N ALA A 81 -13.44 -9.63 -30.68
CA ALA A 81 -12.08 -9.75 -30.15
C ALA A 81 -11.60 -8.46 -29.46
N LEU A 82 -11.92 -7.27 -30.01
CA LEU A 82 -11.62 -5.99 -29.35
C LEU A 82 -12.41 -5.84 -28.05
N LEU A 83 -13.68 -6.23 -28.02
CA LEU A 83 -14.51 -6.20 -26.80
C LEU A 83 -13.90 -7.08 -25.70
N ARG A 84 -13.46 -8.30 -26.04
CA ARG A 84 -12.80 -9.21 -25.10
C ARG A 84 -11.52 -8.60 -24.53
N VAL A 85 -10.64 -8.11 -25.39
CA VAL A 85 -9.38 -7.48 -24.97
C VAL A 85 -9.64 -6.26 -24.08
N PHE A 86 -10.60 -5.43 -24.45
CA PHE A 86 -11.02 -4.26 -23.66
C PHE A 86 -11.50 -4.63 -22.26
N VAL A 87 -12.44 -5.58 -22.15
CA VAL A 87 -13.02 -6.01 -20.86
C VAL A 87 -11.95 -6.65 -19.98
N HIS A 88 -11.12 -7.53 -20.54
CA HIS A 88 -10.12 -8.27 -19.78
C HIS A 88 -8.90 -7.42 -19.41
N ALA A 89 -8.57 -6.37 -20.18
CA ALA A 89 -7.63 -5.34 -19.74
C ALA A 89 -8.16 -4.61 -18.49
N GLY A 90 -9.46 -4.31 -18.45
CA GLY A 90 -10.12 -3.74 -17.28
C GLY A 90 -10.17 -4.67 -16.07
N LYS A 91 -10.42 -5.98 -16.29
CA LYS A 91 -10.34 -6.99 -15.22
C LYS A 91 -8.93 -7.09 -14.63
N LYS A 92 -7.90 -7.09 -15.48
CA LYS A 92 -6.51 -7.07 -15.01
C LYS A 92 -6.21 -5.85 -14.13
N LEU A 93 -6.72 -4.68 -14.49
CA LEU A 93 -6.59 -3.48 -13.64
C LEU A 93 -7.30 -3.66 -12.28
N ALA A 94 -8.52 -4.22 -12.28
CA ALA A 94 -9.25 -4.49 -11.05
C ALA A 94 -8.45 -5.42 -10.12
N ASP A 95 -7.83 -6.46 -10.68
CA ASP A 95 -7.01 -7.41 -9.92
C ASP A 95 -5.77 -6.76 -9.33
N LEU A 96 -5.09 -5.89 -10.07
CA LEU A 96 -3.93 -5.15 -9.56
C LEU A 96 -4.33 -4.20 -8.41
N VAL A 97 -5.48 -3.55 -8.51
CA VAL A 97 -6.02 -2.68 -7.44
C VAL A 97 -6.35 -3.51 -6.19
N GLU A 98 -7.02 -4.65 -6.35
CA GLU A 98 -7.34 -5.56 -5.24
C GLU A 98 -6.07 -6.10 -4.57
N GLN A 99 -5.10 -6.58 -5.36
CA GLN A 99 -3.81 -7.06 -4.86
C GLN A 99 -3.06 -5.96 -4.10
N ARG A 100 -3.09 -4.72 -4.60
CA ARG A 100 -2.49 -3.58 -3.89
C ARG A 100 -3.20 -3.32 -2.56
N ASN A 101 -4.53 -3.34 -2.51
CA ASN A 101 -5.29 -3.10 -1.29
C ASN A 101 -5.00 -4.17 -0.24
N LEU A 102 -5.01 -5.45 -0.63
CA LEU A 102 -4.62 -6.56 0.24
C LEU A 102 -3.18 -6.41 0.77
N SER A 103 -2.25 -5.97 -0.09
CA SER A 103 -0.86 -5.73 0.28
C SER A 103 -0.70 -4.52 1.21
N VAL A 104 -1.55 -3.50 1.10
CA VAL A 104 -1.56 -2.35 2.02
C VAL A 104 -2.09 -2.78 3.38
N GLU A 105 -3.23 -3.48 3.44
CA GLU A 105 -3.81 -3.95 4.71
C GLU A 105 -2.89 -4.94 5.45
N GLY A 106 -2.24 -5.84 4.72
CA GLY A 106 -1.25 -6.76 5.29
C GLY A 106 -0.03 -6.04 5.85
N ARG A 107 0.48 -5.02 5.15
CA ARG A 107 1.57 -4.17 5.63
C ARG A 107 1.17 -3.35 6.85
N GLU A 108 -0.03 -2.79 6.88
CA GLU A 108 -0.54 -2.04 8.02
C GLU A 108 -0.68 -2.92 9.26
N ARG A 109 -1.22 -4.15 9.12
CA ARG A 109 -1.29 -5.12 10.21
C ARG A 109 0.09 -5.53 10.73
N ASN A 110 1.02 -5.84 9.83
CA ASN A 110 2.39 -6.19 10.22
C ASN A 110 3.12 -5.03 10.89
N ARG A 111 2.91 -3.80 10.40
CA ARG A 111 3.43 -2.59 11.03
C ARG A 111 2.84 -2.36 12.41
N ALA A 112 1.52 -2.46 12.56
CA ALA A 112 0.86 -2.28 13.84
C ALA A 112 1.36 -3.30 14.87
N ALA A 113 1.53 -4.56 14.47
CA ALA A 113 2.13 -5.59 15.31
C ALA A 113 3.59 -5.27 15.69
N ALA A 114 4.42 -4.84 14.73
CA ALA A 114 5.81 -4.47 15.00
C ALA A 114 5.94 -3.25 15.93
N VAL A 115 5.07 -2.26 15.78
CA VAL A 115 4.99 -1.08 16.67
C VAL A 115 4.55 -1.50 18.08
N ALA A 116 3.49 -2.30 18.19
CA ALA A 116 3.01 -2.77 19.49
C ALA A 116 4.08 -3.56 20.25
N ILE A 117 4.78 -4.47 19.56
CA ILE A 117 5.91 -5.21 20.15
C ILE A 117 7.00 -4.24 20.62
N ALA A 118 7.38 -3.26 19.79
CA ALA A 118 8.41 -2.29 20.16
C ALA A 118 8.00 -1.43 21.37
N GLU A 119 6.74 -1.00 21.46
CA GLU A 119 6.21 -0.25 22.60
C GLU A 119 6.21 -1.08 23.90
N THR A 120 5.75 -2.34 23.83
CA THR A 120 5.78 -3.24 24.99
C THR A 120 7.22 -3.49 25.45
N THR A 121 8.13 -3.83 24.52
CA THR A 121 9.54 -4.05 24.86
C THR A 121 10.21 -2.79 25.41
N TYR A 122 9.86 -1.61 24.91
CA TYR A 122 10.38 -0.34 25.43
C TYR A 122 9.91 -0.09 26.88
N ALA A 123 8.63 -0.34 27.18
CA ALA A 123 8.09 -0.20 28.52
C ALA A 123 8.75 -1.18 29.51
N GLU A 124 8.95 -2.44 29.10
CA GLU A 124 9.72 -3.44 29.87
C GLU A 124 11.15 -2.95 30.13
N GLY A 125 11.84 -2.45 29.09
CA GLY A 125 13.19 -1.92 29.23
C GLY A 125 13.28 -0.72 30.17
N MET A 126 12.30 0.18 30.16
CA MET A 126 12.23 1.31 31.09
C MET A 126 12.07 0.86 32.54
N ALA A 127 11.18 -0.11 32.78
CA ALA A 127 10.97 -0.67 34.12
C ALA A 127 12.23 -1.38 34.64
N GLU A 128 12.88 -2.16 33.77
CA GLU A 128 14.13 -2.85 34.07
C GLU A 128 15.26 -1.87 34.42
N ARG A 129 15.38 -0.79 33.64
CA ARG A 129 16.37 0.26 33.85
C ARG A 129 16.19 0.90 35.23
N GLU A 130 14.94 1.22 35.60
CA GLU A 130 14.65 1.83 36.89
C GLU A 130 14.93 0.87 38.05
N ARG A 131 14.57 -0.41 37.89
CA ARG A 131 14.89 -1.46 38.87
C ARG A 131 16.39 -1.54 39.12
N LEU A 132 17.20 -1.73 38.06
CA LEU A 132 18.66 -1.82 38.17
C LEU A 132 19.28 -0.56 38.77
N ALA A 133 18.84 0.63 38.33
CA ALA A 133 19.33 1.89 38.88
C ALA A 133 19.03 1.99 40.39
N THR A 134 17.80 1.67 40.82
CA THR A 134 17.39 1.70 42.22
C THR A 134 18.20 0.71 43.07
N THR A 135 18.43 -0.51 42.56
CA THR A 135 19.25 -1.52 43.22
C THR A 135 20.69 -1.03 43.44
N LEU A 136 21.30 -0.41 42.42
CA LEU A 136 22.66 0.11 42.51
C LEU A 136 22.77 1.38 43.37
N GLU A 137 21.77 2.26 43.35
CA GLU A 137 21.66 3.43 44.22
C GLU A 137 21.59 3.00 45.71
N GLY A 138 20.89 1.91 46.02
CA GLY A 138 20.73 1.40 47.39
C GLY A 138 22.03 0.95 48.07
N VAL A 139 23.09 0.69 47.30
CA VAL A 139 24.42 0.30 47.81
C VAL A 139 25.48 1.40 47.60
N ALA A 140 25.09 2.55 47.05
CA ALA A 140 26.01 3.61 46.63
C ALA A 140 26.85 4.19 47.79
N ASP A 141 26.28 4.29 48.99
CA ASP A 141 26.95 4.81 50.19
C ASP A 141 28.11 3.93 50.69
N HIS A 142 28.25 2.72 50.15
CA HIS A 142 29.30 1.77 50.55
C HIS A 142 30.54 1.81 49.64
N ALA A 143 30.54 2.61 48.57
CA ALA A 143 31.68 2.77 47.68
C ALA A 143 31.83 4.24 47.21
N PRO A 144 32.97 4.91 47.48
CA PRO A 144 33.20 6.26 47.02
C PRO A 144 33.01 6.41 45.50
N GLY A 145 32.24 7.41 45.07
CA GLY A 145 31.97 7.69 43.65
C GLY A 145 30.99 6.74 42.97
N LEU A 146 30.42 5.75 43.67
CA LEU A 146 29.45 4.83 43.06
C LEU A 146 28.16 5.54 42.64
N ALA A 147 27.64 6.47 43.47
CA ALA A 147 26.46 7.25 43.12
C ALA A 147 26.62 8.00 41.78
N GLU A 148 27.78 8.60 41.53
CA GLU A 148 28.08 9.31 40.27
C GLU A 148 28.19 8.34 39.08
N ARG A 149 28.77 7.15 39.29
CA ARG A 149 28.83 6.09 38.27
C ARG A 149 27.44 5.61 37.89
N VAL A 150 26.54 5.44 38.87
CA VAL A 150 25.15 5.02 38.63
C VAL A 150 24.39 6.10 37.86
N ASP A 151 24.47 7.36 38.27
CA ASP A 151 23.80 8.47 37.55
C ASP A 151 24.29 8.58 36.10
N LYS A 152 25.59 8.41 35.88
CA LYS A 152 26.18 8.38 34.53
C LYS A 152 25.68 7.19 33.69
N ALA A 153 25.59 6.00 34.26
CA ALA A 153 25.09 4.80 33.57
C ALA A 153 23.58 4.89 33.28
N ARG A 154 22.84 5.47 34.22
CA ARG A 154 21.41 5.73 34.11
C ARG A 154 21.13 6.72 32.97
N SER A 155 21.87 7.82 32.88
CA SER A 155 21.79 8.84 31.81
C SER A 155 20.37 9.28 31.40
N ARG A 156 20.25 10.22 30.47
CA ARG A 156 18.92 10.62 29.96
C ARG A 156 18.50 9.73 28.80
N VAL A 157 17.36 9.06 28.94
CA VAL A 157 16.72 8.28 27.88
C VAL A 157 15.72 9.16 27.12
N VAL A 158 15.84 9.21 25.80
CA VAL A 158 14.93 9.95 24.90
C VAL A 158 14.35 9.10 23.78
N ASP A 159 14.91 7.91 23.56
CA ASP A 159 14.51 6.96 22.54
C ASP A 159 14.98 5.53 22.87
N ALA A 160 14.61 4.55 22.05
CA ALA A 160 14.98 3.15 22.25
C ALA A 160 16.50 2.89 22.22
N GLN A 161 17.26 3.68 21.44
CA GLN A 161 18.70 3.52 21.32
C GLN A 161 19.41 3.98 22.60
N THR A 162 19.00 5.13 23.14
CA THR A 162 19.50 5.66 24.42
C THR A 162 19.05 4.79 25.60
N LEU A 163 17.84 4.19 25.55
CA LEU A 163 17.40 3.20 26.53
C LEU A 163 18.29 1.95 26.54
N ALA A 164 18.50 1.32 25.37
CA ALA A 164 19.34 0.13 25.26
C ALA A 164 20.77 0.39 25.73
N THR A 165 21.31 1.57 25.41
CA THR A 165 22.65 1.99 25.84
C THR A 165 22.73 2.16 27.36
N SER A 166 21.71 2.79 27.97
CA SER A 166 21.63 2.96 29.42
C SER A 166 21.52 1.63 30.16
N LEU A 167 20.66 0.72 29.69
CA LEU A 167 20.54 -0.63 30.26
C LEU A 167 21.87 -1.38 30.21
N ALA A 168 22.54 -1.38 29.05
CA ALA A 168 23.84 -2.02 28.90
C ALA A 168 24.90 -1.42 29.84
N ALA A 169 24.90 -0.10 30.03
CA ALA A 169 25.81 0.56 30.96
C ALA A 169 25.55 0.20 32.43
N LEU A 170 24.28 0.09 32.84
CA LEU A 170 23.91 -0.33 34.19
C LEU A 170 24.26 -1.80 34.44
N VAL A 171 24.03 -2.68 33.46
CA VAL A 171 24.43 -4.10 33.54
C VAL A 171 25.95 -4.24 33.66
N ALA A 172 26.71 -3.50 32.84
CA ALA A 172 28.17 -3.52 32.92
C ALA A 172 28.66 -3.05 34.30
N LEU A 173 28.10 -1.96 34.83
CA LEU A 173 28.42 -1.46 36.16
C LEU A 173 28.10 -2.50 37.25
N ALA A 174 26.93 -3.13 37.18
CA ALA A 174 26.54 -4.17 38.13
C ALA A 174 27.47 -5.39 38.08
N ARG A 175 27.86 -5.84 36.88
CA ARG A 175 28.84 -6.93 36.70
C ARG A 175 30.20 -6.59 37.32
N ASP A 176 30.69 -5.38 37.10
CA ASP A 176 31.95 -4.92 37.69
C ASP A 176 31.90 -4.99 39.23
N LEU A 177 30.79 -4.53 39.83
CA LEU A 177 30.62 -4.52 41.29
C LEU A 177 30.48 -5.93 41.87
N VAL A 178 29.77 -6.83 41.20
CA VAL A 178 29.61 -8.22 41.64
C VAL A 178 30.93 -9.01 41.50
N ALA A 179 31.76 -8.67 40.50
CA ALA A 179 33.09 -9.28 40.33
C ALA A 179 34.03 -8.98 41.52
N GLU A 180 33.81 -7.87 42.24
CA GLU A 180 34.48 -7.56 43.51
C GLU A 180 33.87 -8.35 44.69
N GLY A 181 33.77 -9.68 44.57
CA GLY A 181 32.97 -10.55 45.45
C GLY A 181 33.27 -10.53 46.96
N GLY A 182 34.36 -9.89 47.39
CA GLY A 182 34.68 -9.65 48.81
C GLY A 182 34.24 -8.28 49.34
N SER A 183 33.71 -7.40 48.49
CA SER A 183 33.26 -6.07 48.88
C SER A 183 31.88 -6.11 49.55
N LYS A 184 31.63 -5.16 50.45
CA LYS A 184 30.32 -5.00 51.09
C LYS A 184 29.20 -4.76 50.05
N VAL A 185 29.53 -4.06 48.96
CA VAL A 185 28.63 -3.81 47.83
C VAL A 185 28.23 -5.13 47.17
N ALA A 186 29.21 -5.96 46.77
CA ALA A 186 28.94 -7.25 46.13
C ALA A 186 28.10 -8.17 47.02
N LEU A 187 28.41 -8.23 48.33
CA LEU A 187 27.65 -9.04 49.29
C LEU A 187 26.20 -8.58 49.44
N GLN A 188 25.94 -7.26 49.49
CA GLN A 188 24.58 -6.73 49.58
C GLN A 188 23.79 -6.89 48.29
N LEU A 189 24.43 -6.73 47.13
CA LEU A 189 23.79 -6.98 45.83
C LEU A 189 23.38 -8.46 45.70
N PHE A 190 24.26 -9.37 46.11
CA PHE A 190 23.98 -10.81 46.12
C PHE A 190 22.86 -11.18 47.12
N ASP A 191 22.91 -10.66 48.36
CA ASP A 191 21.86 -10.86 49.37
C ASP A 191 20.51 -10.26 48.93
N GLY A 192 20.56 -9.13 48.22
CA GLY A 192 19.41 -8.50 47.57
C GLY A 192 18.87 -9.25 46.34
N GLY A 193 19.45 -10.41 46.01
CA GLY A 193 18.98 -11.31 44.96
C GLY A 193 19.45 -10.96 43.55
N LEU A 194 20.43 -10.07 43.37
CA LEU A 194 21.00 -9.80 42.05
C LEU A 194 21.95 -10.93 41.65
N THR A 195 21.55 -11.71 40.64
CA THR A 195 22.35 -12.82 40.12
C THR A 195 22.99 -12.51 38.77
N ALA A 196 23.91 -13.36 38.33
CA ALA A 196 24.47 -13.29 36.98
C ALA A 196 23.38 -13.55 35.91
N GLU A 197 22.42 -14.43 36.20
CA GLU A 197 21.29 -14.73 35.31
C GLU A 197 20.39 -13.51 35.11
N ASP A 198 20.08 -12.78 36.19
CA ASP A 198 19.32 -11.52 36.10
C ASP A 198 20.02 -10.50 35.19
N LEU A 199 21.35 -10.40 35.29
CA LEU A 199 22.14 -9.47 34.48
C LEU A 199 22.19 -9.88 33.01
N ASP A 200 22.22 -11.17 32.72
CA ASP A 200 22.13 -11.71 31.35
C ASP A 200 20.74 -11.45 30.75
N GLU A 201 19.67 -11.58 31.54
CA GLU A 201 18.31 -11.25 31.12
C GLU A 201 18.15 -9.75 30.81
N SER A 202 18.69 -8.87 31.66
CA SER A 202 18.68 -7.42 31.42
C SER A 202 19.47 -7.02 30.17
N GLU A 203 20.62 -7.67 29.91
CA GLU A 203 21.40 -7.46 28.68
C GLU A 203 20.65 -7.94 27.43
N ALA A 204 20.01 -9.11 27.51
CA ALA A 204 19.16 -9.62 26.45
C ALA A 204 17.98 -8.68 26.17
N LEU A 205 17.37 -8.10 27.21
CA LEU A 205 16.30 -7.11 27.06
C LEU A 205 16.81 -5.83 26.37
N ALA A 206 18.00 -5.33 26.71
CA ALA A 206 18.60 -4.19 26.02
C ALA A 206 18.78 -4.47 24.51
N GLY A 207 19.24 -5.68 24.16
CA GLY A 207 19.32 -6.15 22.78
C GLY A 207 17.95 -6.21 22.08
N ARG A 208 16.91 -6.70 22.79
CA ARG A 208 15.54 -6.74 22.27
C ARG A 208 15.00 -5.34 21.98
N VAL A 209 15.12 -4.40 22.93
CA VAL A 209 14.69 -2.99 22.78
C VAL A 209 15.26 -2.38 21.50
N LYS A 210 16.56 -2.58 21.25
CA LYS A 210 17.20 -2.10 20.01
C LYS A 210 16.58 -2.77 18.77
N SER A 211 16.57 -4.10 18.75
CA SER A 211 16.14 -4.86 17.56
C SER A 211 14.67 -4.67 17.19
N THR A 212 13.76 -4.53 18.17
CA THR A 212 12.32 -4.35 17.91
C THR A 212 12.04 -2.94 17.40
N SER A 213 12.77 -1.93 17.90
CA SER A 213 12.68 -0.55 17.39
C SER A 213 13.13 -0.43 15.93
N GLU A 214 14.22 -1.11 15.55
CA GLU A 214 14.73 -1.15 14.17
C GLU A 214 13.74 -1.87 13.23
N LYS A 215 13.15 -2.99 13.68
CA LYS A 215 12.12 -3.71 12.93
C LYS A 215 10.85 -2.89 12.71
N ALA A 216 10.39 -2.15 13.73
CA ALA A 216 9.25 -1.24 13.60
C ALA A 216 9.53 -0.11 12.59
N ALA A 217 10.77 0.40 12.55
CA ALA A 217 11.20 1.39 11.55
C ALA A 217 11.31 0.82 10.12
N GLY A 218 11.80 -0.42 9.99
CA GLY A 218 12.05 -1.10 8.71
C GLY A 218 10.82 -1.72 8.03
N ALA A 219 9.69 -1.87 8.72
CA ALA A 219 8.46 -2.45 8.19
C ALA A 219 7.79 -1.66 7.03
N ARG A 220 8.41 -0.57 6.55
CA ARG A 220 7.88 0.30 5.47
C ARG A 220 8.08 -0.26 4.05
N THR A 221 8.96 -1.23 3.83
CA THR A 221 9.61 -1.44 2.51
C THR A 221 9.59 -2.88 1.97
N GLN A 222 8.44 -3.57 1.97
CA GLN A 222 8.35 -4.88 1.31
C GLN A 222 7.16 -5.06 0.35
N GLY A 223 7.52 -5.53 -0.86
CA GLY A 223 6.78 -6.26 -1.89
C GLY A 223 5.25 -6.11 -1.98
N GLY A 224 4.79 -5.32 -2.95
CA GLY A 224 3.41 -5.30 -3.44
C GLY A 224 3.35 -4.70 -4.84
N VAL A 225 2.19 -4.75 -5.50
CA VAL A 225 1.94 -4.09 -6.80
C VAL A 225 2.46 -2.65 -6.75
N THR A 226 3.40 -2.35 -7.63
CA THR A 226 4.04 -1.02 -7.68
C THR A 226 3.08 0.00 -8.27
N GLN A 227 3.30 1.28 -7.93
CA GLN A 227 2.53 2.36 -8.56
C GLN A 227 2.74 2.39 -10.08
N ALA A 228 3.96 2.13 -10.55
CA ALA A 228 4.30 2.11 -11.98
C ALA A 228 3.54 1.01 -12.75
N GLU A 229 3.34 -0.17 -12.15
CA GLU A 229 2.52 -1.23 -12.76
C GLU A 229 1.05 -0.85 -12.88
N LEU A 230 0.50 -0.14 -11.87
CA LEU A 230 -0.86 0.39 -11.95
C LEU A 230 -0.98 1.50 -12.99
N ASP A 231 -0.06 2.46 -13.01
CA ASP A 231 -0.08 3.56 -13.97
C ASP A 231 0.03 3.04 -15.41
N LEU A 232 0.88 2.04 -15.65
CA LEU A 232 0.96 1.38 -16.96
C LEU A 232 -0.39 0.77 -17.36
N GLN A 233 -1.00 0.00 -16.46
CA GLN A 233 -2.27 -0.67 -16.74
C GLN A 233 -3.43 0.34 -16.88
N ASP A 234 -3.42 1.43 -16.12
CA ASP A 234 -4.35 2.55 -16.27
C ASP A 234 -4.25 3.18 -17.66
N GLY A 235 -3.02 3.43 -18.14
CA GLY A 235 -2.75 3.90 -19.50
C GLY A 235 -3.31 2.98 -20.58
N ILE A 236 -3.09 1.67 -20.45
CA ILE A 236 -3.63 0.64 -21.36
C ILE A 236 -5.15 0.69 -21.41
N CYS A 237 -5.80 0.71 -20.24
CA CYS A 237 -7.24 0.78 -20.13
C CYS A 237 -7.81 2.05 -20.77
N LEU A 238 -7.21 3.20 -20.51
CA LEU A 238 -7.63 4.48 -21.10
C LEU A 238 -7.50 4.49 -22.63
N ALA A 239 -6.45 3.91 -23.17
CA ALA A 239 -6.24 3.82 -24.62
C ALA A 239 -7.30 2.92 -25.29
N TYR A 240 -7.66 1.78 -24.70
CA TYR A 240 -8.76 0.98 -25.21
C TYR A 240 -10.12 1.69 -25.08
N MET A 241 -10.40 2.33 -23.94
CA MET A 241 -11.63 3.11 -23.75
C MET A 241 -11.79 4.17 -24.84
N GLU A 242 -10.74 4.94 -25.10
CA GLU A 242 -10.75 5.97 -26.14
C GLU A 242 -11.03 5.37 -27.53
N ARG A 243 -10.35 4.26 -27.88
CA ARG A 243 -10.55 3.56 -29.15
C ARG A 243 -11.99 3.10 -29.31
N VAL A 244 -12.55 2.41 -28.32
CA VAL A 244 -13.92 1.90 -28.34
C VAL A 244 -14.94 3.05 -28.42
N MET A 245 -14.79 4.06 -27.56
CA MET A 245 -15.68 5.21 -27.52
C MET A 245 -15.69 5.98 -28.85
N LYS A 246 -14.53 6.17 -29.48
CA LYS A 246 -14.41 6.89 -30.75
C LYS A 246 -15.23 6.24 -31.85
N VAL A 247 -15.14 4.91 -32.00
CA VAL A 247 -15.90 4.16 -33.01
C VAL A 247 -17.40 4.25 -32.74
N TRP A 248 -17.82 3.97 -31.51
CA TRP A 248 -19.24 3.91 -31.16
C TRP A 248 -19.92 5.28 -31.22
N ASN A 249 -19.27 6.33 -30.72
CA ASN A 249 -19.85 7.67 -30.75
C ASN A 249 -19.96 8.20 -32.18
N ARG A 250 -19.00 7.87 -33.05
CA ARG A 250 -19.09 8.23 -34.48
C ARG A 250 -20.18 7.44 -35.22
N ALA A 251 -20.42 6.19 -34.83
CA ALA A 251 -21.51 5.39 -35.38
C ALA A 251 -22.87 5.93 -34.90
N HIS A 252 -22.99 6.31 -33.63
CA HIS A 252 -24.20 6.93 -33.06
C HIS A 252 -24.61 8.23 -33.77
N GLU A 253 -23.63 9.06 -34.19
CA GLU A 253 -23.91 10.27 -34.97
C GLU A 253 -24.60 9.99 -36.32
N GLN A 254 -24.42 8.79 -36.88
CA GLN A 254 -25.03 8.37 -38.14
C GLN A 254 -26.31 7.57 -37.94
N ASP A 255 -26.34 6.74 -36.89
CA ASP A 255 -27.50 5.94 -36.49
C ASP A 255 -27.70 6.03 -34.97
N PRO A 256 -28.65 6.88 -34.51
CA PRO A 256 -28.91 7.08 -33.08
C PRO A 256 -29.42 5.83 -32.35
N SER A 257 -29.80 4.75 -33.05
CA SER A 257 -30.15 3.46 -32.43
C SER A 257 -28.93 2.73 -31.86
N ILE A 258 -27.71 3.10 -32.27
CA ILE A 258 -26.46 2.61 -31.68
C ILE A 258 -26.19 3.39 -30.39
N PRO A 259 -25.96 2.76 -29.22
CA PRO A 259 -25.72 3.47 -27.97
C PRO A 259 -24.52 4.41 -28.02
N GLN A 260 -24.67 5.60 -27.41
CA GLN A 260 -23.55 6.51 -27.19
C GLN A 260 -22.75 6.09 -25.95
N LEU A 261 -21.43 5.93 -26.10
CA LEU A 261 -20.50 5.57 -25.02
C LEU A 261 -19.84 6.83 -24.46
N LEU A 262 -20.49 7.47 -23.49
CA LEU A 262 -20.00 8.69 -22.85
C LEU A 262 -19.40 8.43 -21.47
N PRO A 263 -18.17 8.89 -21.17
CA PRO A 263 -17.56 8.70 -19.85
C PRO A 263 -18.25 9.55 -18.78
N ILE A 264 -18.32 9.01 -17.56
CA ILE A 264 -18.84 9.71 -16.39
C ILE A 264 -17.66 10.19 -15.55
N THR A 265 -16.83 9.27 -15.09
CA THR A 265 -15.71 9.51 -14.16
C THR A 265 -14.43 9.91 -14.88
N THR A 266 -14.26 9.46 -16.12
CA THR A 266 -13.10 9.74 -17.00
C THR A 266 -13.34 10.91 -17.96
N ARG A 267 -14.45 11.65 -17.80
CA ARG A 267 -14.88 12.74 -18.70
C ARG A 267 -13.83 13.84 -18.90
N ARG A 268 -13.04 14.17 -17.89
CA ARG A 268 -11.99 15.21 -18.04
C ARG A 268 -10.85 14.78 -18.96
N LEU A 269 -10.62 13.47 -19.10
CA LEU A 269 -9.56 12.91 -19.93
C LEU A 269 -10.07 12.48 -21.31
N LEU A 270 -11.28 11.93 -21.38
CA LEU A 270 -11.84 11.32 -22.60
C LEU A 270 -13.03 12.09 -23.19
N GLY A 271 -13.48 13.15 -22.53
CA GLY A 271 -14.60 13.96 -23.01
C GLY A 271 -14.21 14.82 -24.19
N THR A 272 -15.09 14.89 -25.19
CA THR A 272 -14.95 15.84 -26.30
C THR A 272 -15.27 17.25 -25.78
N THR A 273 -14.33 18.18 -25.93
CA THR A 273 -14.62 19.62 -25.85
C THR A 273 -15.64 19.94 -26.93
N ARG A 274 -16.91 20.17 -26.55
CA ARG A 274 -17.90 20.74 -27.48
C ARG A 274 -17.33 22.08 -27.97
N ARG A 275 -16.94 22.15 -29.24
CA ARG A 275 -16.69 23.42 -29.92
C ARG A 275 -18.02 24.18 -29.88
N ARG A 276 -18.08 25.24 -29.07
CA ARG A 276 -19.27 26.09 -28.92
C ARG A 276 -19.62 26.61 -30.33
N ALA A 277 -20.80 26.26 -30.84
CA ALA A 277 -21.28 26.80 -32.10
C ALA A 277 -21.29 28.34 -31.96
N ALA A 278 -20.70 29.03 -32.93
CA ALA A 278 -20.75 30.48 -32.98
C ALA A 278 -22.22 30.92 -33.04
N PRO A 279 -22.63 31.97 -32.32
CA PRO A 279 -24.00 32.45 -32.37
C PRO A 279 -24.31 32.87 -33.81
N THR A 280 -25.36 32.28 -34.37
CA THR A 280 -25.94 32.72 -35.64
C THR A 280 -26.46 34.13 -35.44
N GLU A 281 -25.93 35.11 -36.18
CA GLU A 281 -26.46 36.47 -36.18
C GLU A 281 -27.91 36.45 -36.67
N PRO A 282 -28.83 37.15 -35.98
CA PRO A 282 -30.19 37.33 -36.48
C PRO A 282 -30.17 38.25 -37.70
N ALA A 283 -30.94 37.85 -38.72
CA ALA A 283 -31.19 38.61 -39.95
C ALA A 283 -31.96 39.92 -39.70
#